data_AF-A0AAX1N6S3-F1
#
_entry.id   AF-A0AAX1N6S3-F1
#
_cell.length_a   1.000
_cell.length_b   1.000
_cell.length_c   1.000
_cell.angle_alpha   90.00
_cell.angle_beta   90.00
_cell.angle_gamma   90.00
#
_symmetry.space_group_name_H-M   'P 1'
#
loop_
_entity.id
_entity.type
_entity.pdbx_description
1 polymer ?
#
loop_
_entity_poly.entity_id
_entity_poly.type
_entity_poly.pdbx_seq_one_letter_code
_entity_poly.pdbx_strand_id
1 'polypeptide(L)'
;MKTLYLFFFLLISNFIYSQSITDYHLGDNFTSSEDMIFTRVGNLDGVIFIYTDDDDKIISIGFVPSYDGFTPRHVEEKDFRDFMYNLRKMYSTDFDRNIQNWRKKHHYVARLDKDTKLVVTIDDFTESSYARLSMMINRVKK
;
A
#
# COMPACT_ATOMS: atom_id res chain seq x y z
N MET A 1 36.26 12.67 26.17
CA MET A 1 34.99 13.39 25.94
C MET A 1 34.50 13.44 24.49
N LYS A 2 35.33 13.20 23.45
CA LYS A 2 34.85 13.17 22.05
C LYS A 2 34.14 11.87 21.65
N THR A 3 34.46 10.74 22.30
CA THR A 3 33.88 9.41 22.04
C THR A 3 32.44 9.24 22.54
N LEU A 4 32.03 9.99 23.58
CA LEU A 4 30.68 9.88 24.16
C LEU A 4 29.60 10.50 23.26
N TYR A 5 29.94 11.54 22.49
CA TYR A 5 29.02 12.17 21.54
C TYR A 5 28.74 11.30 20.31
N LEU A 6 29.72 10.52 19.85
CA LEU A 6 29.53 9.59 18.74
C LEU A 6 28.52 8.49 19.08
N PHE A 7 28.56 8.01 20.33
CA PHE A 7 27.65 6.97 20.81
C PHE A 7 26.20 7.47 20.95
N PHE A 8 26.02 8.73 21.36
CA PHE A 8 24.71 9.36 21.43
C PHE A 8 24.12 9.63 20.03
N PHE A 9 24.96 10.03 19.06
CA PHE A 9 24.52 10.26 17.69
C PHE A 9 24.01 8.96 17.01
N LEU A 10 24.66 7.82 17.25
CA LEU A 10 24.25 6.51 16.73
C LEU A 10 22.95 5.98 17.36
N LEU A 11 22.62 6.39 18.58
CA LEU A 11 21.37 5.99 19.25
C LEU A 11 20.15 6.77 18.75
N ILE A 12 20.33 8.03 18.35
CA ILE A 12 19.21 8.87 17.87
C ILE A 12 18.87 8.58 16.39
N SER A 13 19.84 8.12 15.58
CA SER A 13 19.64 7.85 14.15
C SER A 13 18.82 6.59 13.83
N ASN A 14 18.36 5.83 14.83
CA ASN A 14 17.53 4.64 14.64
C ASN A 14 16.02 4.90 14.78
N PHE A 15 15.60 6.13 15.03
CA PHE A 15 14.18 6.52 15.01
C PHE A 15 13.75 7.13 13.67
N ILE A 16 14.20 6.53 12.56
CA ILE A 16 13.50 6.72 11.29
C ILE A 16 12.20 5.92 11.43
N TYR A 17 11.13 6.59 11.84
CA TYR A 17 9.81 6.00 11.85
C TYR A 17 9.49 5.57 10.41
N SER A 18 9.50 4.26 10.18
CA SER A 18 9.01 3.68 8.92
C SER A 18 7.53 4.02 8.82
N GLN A 19 7.18 5.01 7.98
CA GLN A 19 5.80 5.39 7.73
C GLN A 19 5.02 4.16 7.24
N SER A 20 3.92 3.84 7.89
CA SER A 20 3.04 2.73 7.57
C SER A 20 1.84 3.24 6.77
N ILE A 21 1.28 2.39 5.91
CA ILE A 21 0.01 2.72 5.22
C ILE A 21 -1.13 3.01 6.20
N THR A 22 -1.08 2.43 7.39
CA THR A 22 -2.05 2.64 8.46
C THR A 22 -1.95 4.01 9.11
N ASP A 23 -0.90 4.79 8.81
CA ASP A 23 -0.74 6.14 9.34
C ASP A 23 -1.58 7.17 8.55
N TYR A 24 -2.11 6.78 7.39
CA TYR A 24 -2.91 7.63 6.50
C TYR A 24 -4.37 7.19 6.46
N HIS A 25 -5.30 8.11 6.72
CA HIS A 25 -6.74 7.84 6.66
C HIS A 25 -7.45 8.78 5.68
N LEU A 26 -8.52 8.29 5.08
CA LEU A 26 -9.34 9.11 4.19
C LEU A 26 -10.01 10.23 4.99
N GLY A 27 -9.89 11.46 4.51
CA GLY A 27 -10.40 12.68 5.17
C GLY A 27 -9.38 13.39 6.07
N ASP A 28 -8.19 12.83 6.28
CA ASP A 28 -7.10 13.53 6.94
C ASP A 28 -6.55 14.64 6.03
N ASN A 29 -6.01 15.71 6.62
CA ASN A 29 -5.23 16.69 5.86
C ASN A 29 -3.89 16.05 5.50
N PHE A 30 -3.54 16.06 4.21
CA PHE A 30 -2.23 15.63 3.77
C PHE A 30 -1.32 16.85 3.60
N THR A 31 -0.43 17.06 4.57
CA THR A 31 0.48 18.21 4.59
C THR A 31 1.92 17.84 4.22
N SER A 32 2.16 16.62 3.76
CA SER A 32 3.49 16.17 3.35
C SER A 32 3.88 16.84 2.03
N SER A 33 5.15 17.22 1.90
CA SER A 33 5.71 17.65 0.62
C SER A 33 6.12 16.49 -0.30
N GLU A 34 6.01 15.25 0.17
CA GLU A 34 6.40 14.05 -0.58
C GLU A 34 5.17 13.39 -1.20
N ASP A 35 5.14 13.32 -2.54
CA ASP A 35 4.08 12.67 -3.31
C ASP A 35 4.20 11.13 -3.33
N MET A 36 5.37 10.62 -2.96
CA MET A 36 5.73 9.19 -3.02
C MET A 36 6.37 8.75 -1.71
N ILE A 37 5.72 7.81 -1.04
CA ILE A 37 6.15 7.34 0.27
C ILE A 37 6.57 5.88 0.17
N PHE A 38 7.87 5.62 0.30
CA PHE A 38 8.42 4.27 0.32
C PHE A 38 8.05 3.57 1.61
N THR A 39 7.42 2.40 1.49
CA THR A 39 6.92 1.67 2.64
C THR A 39 6.76 0.18 2.32
N ARG A 40 6.32 -0.58 3.31
CA ARG A 40 5.98 -1.99 3.21
C ARG A 40 4.50 -2.20 3.53
N VAL A 41 3.75 -2.76 2.59
CA VAL A 41 2.35 -3.15 2.80
C VAL A 41 2.25 -4.66 2.65
N GLY A 42 1.73 -5.34 3.67
CA GLY A 42 1.54 -6.79 3.62
C GLY A 42 2.80 -7.61 3.31
N ASN A 43 3.97 -7.17 3.79
CA ASN A 43 5.30 -7.70 3.46
C ASN A 43 5.81 -7.46 2.03
N LEU A 44 5.12 -6.64 1.23
CA LEU A 44 5.64 -6.17 -0.06
C LEU A 44 6.18 -4.76 0.09
N ASP A 45 7.44 -4.58 -0.28
CA ASP A 45 8.05 -3.27 -0.44
C ASP A 45 7.45 -2.59 -1.68
N GLY A 46 7.14 -1.30 -1.52
CA GLY A 46 6.50 -0.52 -2.56
C GLY A 46 6.39 0.95 -2.21
N VAL A 47 5.55 1.62 -2.99
CA VAL A 47 5.27 3.04 -2.82
C VAL A 47 3.79 3.24 -2.62
N ILE A 48 3.46 4.09 -1.66
CA ILE A 48 2.13 4.65 -1.49
C ILE A 48 2.02 5.95 -2.28
N PHE A 49 0.87 6.14 -2.93
CA PHE A 49 0.46 7.38 -3.58
C PHE A 49 -0.77 7.92 -2.86
N ILE A 50 -0.73 9.18 -2.44
CA ILE A 50 -1.84 9.83 -1.75
C ILE A 50 -2.49 10.81 -2.70
N TYR A 51 -3.81 10.69 -2.87
CA TYR A 51 -4.60 11.57 -3.70
C TYR A 51 -5.48 12.43 -2.79
N THR A 52 -5.41 13.74 -2.97
CA THR A 52 -6.19 14.73 -2.22
C THR A 52 -7.27 15.39 -3.08
N ASP A 53 -8.24 16.02 -2.43
CA ASP A 53 -9.13 17.01 -3.06
C ASP A 53 -8.53 18.42 -2.99
N ASP A 54 -9.31 19.43 -3.43
CA ASP A 54 -8.90 20.83 -3.47
C ASP A 54 -8.67 21.45 -2.07
N ASP A 55 -9.11 20.77 -1.00
CA ASP A 55 -8.94 21.17 0.40
C ASP A 55 -7.80 20.39 1.10
N ASP A 56 -6.92 19.75 0.33
CA ASP A 56 -5.82 18.88 0.79
C ASP A 56 -6.29 17.67 1.62
N LYS A 57 -7.54 17.23 1.46
CA LYS A 57 -8.07 16.06 2.16
C LYS A 57 -7.80 14.78 1.40
N ILE A 58 -7.28 13.76 2.07
CA ILE A 58 -7.04 12.45 1.46
C ILE A 58 -8.36 11.83 1.00
N ILE A 59 -8.51 11.63 -0.31
CA ILE A 59 -9.69 10.97 -0.92
C ILE A 59 -9.40 9.55 -1.38
N SER A 60 -8.13 9.22 -1.61
CA SER A 60 -7.70 7.87 -1.96
C SER A 60 -6.24 7.64 -1.59
N ILE A 61 -5.91 6.38 -1.28
CA ILE A 61 -4.55 5.91 -1.03
C ILE A 61 -4.28 4.74 -1.98
N GLY A 62 -3.30 4.88 -2.86
CA GLY A 62 -2.84 3.83 -3.76
C GLY A 62 -1.56 3.17 -3.25
N PHE A 63 -1.32 1.91 -3.62
CA PHE A 63 -0.06 1.22 -3.38
C PHE A 63 0.33 0.38 -4.60
N VAL A 64 1.61 0.41 -4.94
CA VAL A 64 2.21 -0.42 -6.00
C VAL A 64 3.53 -1.01 -5.49
N PRO A 65 3.76 -2.33 -5.63
CA PRO A 65 5.07 -2.92 -5.33
C PRO A 65 6.14 -2.31 -6.25
N SER A 66 7.22 -1.80 -5.66
CA SER A 66 8.31 -1.13 -6.38
C SER A 66 9.49 -0.90 -5.45
N TYR A 67 10.71 -1.02 -5.96
CA TYR A 67 11.93 -0.71 -5.20
C TYR A 67 12.45 0.71 -5.46
N ASP A 68 12.09 1.30 -6.60
CA ASP A 68 12.55 2.60 -7.07
C ASP A 68 11.42 3.64 -7.08
N GLY A 69 10.17 3.22 -6.88
CA GLY A 69 8.97 4.03 -6.93
C GLY A 69 8.48 4.38 -8.33
N PHE A 70 9.28 4.11 -9.37
CA PHE A 70 8.95 4.44 -10.75
C PHE A 70 8.48 3.21 -11.53
N THR A 71 9.05 2.04 -11.22
CA THR A 71 8.83 0.80 -11.96
C THR A 71 8.00 -0.16 -11.11
N PRO A 72 6.74 -0.47 -11.50
CA PRO A 72 5.98 -1.52 -10.86
C PRO A 72 6.69 -2.87 -10.97
N ARG A 73 6.91 -3.51 -9.83
CA ARG A 73 7.50 -4.85 -9.70
C ARG A 73 6.45 -5.91 -10.00
N HIS A 74 6.85 -6.96 -10.71
CA HIS A 74 6.05 -8.17 -10.75
C HIS A 74 6.24 -8.95 -9.45
N VAL A 75 5.16 -9.50 -8.93
CA VAL A 75 5.15 -10.28 -7.69
C VAL A 75 4.90 -11.75 -8.00
N GLU A 76 5.52 -12.63 -7.23
CA GLU A 76 5.27 -14.06 -7.30
C GLU A 76 3.91 -14.41 -6.69
N GLU A 77 3.35 -15.55 -7.09
CA GLU A 77 2.07 -16.01 -6.56
C GLU A 77 2.11 -16.21 -5.02
N LYS A 78 3.25 -16.71 -4.49
CA LYS A 78 3.44 -16.84 -3.04
C LYS A 78 3.42 -15.47 -2.35
N ASP A 79 4.18 -14.51 -2.87
CA ASP A 79 4.22 -13.13 -2.36
C ASP A 79 2.83 -12.50 -2.36
N PHE A 80 2.05 -12.74 -3.42
CA PHE A 80 0.66 -12.27 -3.49
C PHE A 80 -0.23 -12.92 -2.42
N ARG A 81 -0.14 -14.23 -2.20
CA ARG A 81 -0.91 -14.92 -1.15
C ARG A 81 -0.56 -14.39 0.24
N ASP A 82 0.73 -14.20 0.51
CA ASP A 82 1.22 -13.65 1.78
C ASP A 82 0.73 -12.20 1.97
N PHE A 83 0.77 -11.39 0.90
CA PHE A 83 0.23 -10.03 0.87
C PHE A 83 -1.25 -9.97 1.22
N MET A 84 -2.07 -10.78 0.54
CA MET A 84 -3.51 -10.84 0.81
C MET A 84 -3.82 -11.32 2.23
N TYR A 85 -3.08 -12.30 2.74
CA TYR A 85 -3.22 -12.77 4.12
C TYR A 85 -2.93 -11.66 5.14
N ASN A 86 -1.85 -10.91 4.94
CA ASN A 86 -1.48 -9.81 5.81
C ASN A 86 -2.47 -8.65 5.75
N LEU A 87 -3.01 -8.33 4.56
CA LEU A 87 -4.05 -7.31 4.42
C LEU A 87 -5.33 -7.68 5.19
N ARG A 88 -5.77 -8.94 5.11
CA ARG A 88 -6.94 -9.43 5.87
C ARG A 88 -6.74 -9.24 7.37
N LYS A 89 -5.54 -9.55 7.88
CA LYS A 89 -5.20 -9.31 9.29
C LYS A 89 -5.17 -7.83 9.64
N MET A 90 -4.47 -7.03 8.84
CA MET A 90 -4.27 -5.60 9.07
C MET A 90 -5.59 -4.85 9.15
N TYR A 91 -6.51 -5.13 8.23
CA TYR A 91 -7.80 -4.46 8.15
C TYR A 91 -8.97 -5.23 8.76
N SER A 92 -8.70 -6.41 9.36
CA SER A 92 -9.72 -7.29 9.95
C SER A 92 -10.92 -7.52 9.03
N THR A 93 -10.66 -7.82 7.76
CA THR A 93 -11.68 -7.89 6.70
C THR A 93 -11.44 -9.07 5.76
N ASP A 94 -12.50 -9.50 5.07
CA ASP A 94 -12.45 -10.50 4.00
C ASP A 94 -12.66 -9.84 2.63
N PHE A 95 -12.25 -10.55 1.58
CA PHE A 95 -12.27 -10.03 0.22
C PHE A 95 -13.21 -10.83 -0.67
N ASP A 96 -14.12 -10.11 -1.33
CA ASP A 96 -14.88 -10.62 -2.46
C ASP A 96 -14.00 -10.63 -3.71
N ARG A 97 -13.98 -11.75 -4.44
CA ARG A 97 -13.17 -11.91 -5.65
C ARG A 97 -14.03 -11.80 -6.92
N ASN A 98 -13.60 -10.96 -7.84
CA ASN A 98 -14.16 -10.84 -9.19
C ASN A 98 -13.07 -11.04 -10.24
N ILE A 99 -13.31 -11.94 -11.21
CA ILE A 99 -12.35 -12.33 -12.24
C ILE A 99 -12.82 -11.78 -13.60
N GLN A 100 -12.01 -10.94 -14.21
CA GLN A 100 -12.21 -10.41 -15.57
C GLN A 100 -11.34 -11.18 -16.56
N ASN A 101 -11.77 -12.38 -16.96
CA ASN A 101 -11.02 -13.29 -17.85
C ASN A 101 -10.52 -12.60 -19.14
N TRP A 102 -11.34 -11.77 -19.76
CA TRP A 102 -11.00 -11.05 -21.00
C TRP A 102 -9.89 -10.00 -20.83
N ARG A 103 -9.70 -9.47 -19.61
CA ARG A 103 -8.57 -8.60 -19.25
C ARG A 103 -7.41 -9.36 -18.62
N LYS A 104 -7.59 -10.65 -18.30
CA LYS A 104 -6.68 -11.44 -17.47
C LYS A 104 -6.37 -10.72 -16.15
N LYS A 105 -7.41 -10.25 -15.46
CA LYS A 105 -7.28 -9.52 -14.17
C LYS A 105 -8.20 -10.07 -13.11
N HIS A 106 -7.68 -10.17 -11.90
CA HIS A 106 -8.42 -10.50 -10.69
C HIS A 106 -8.54 -9.24 -9.82
N HIS A 107 -9.76 -8.98 -9.35
CA HIS A 107 -10.06 -7.90 -8.43
C HIS A 107 -10.55 -8.48 -7.11
N TYR A 108 -9.96 -8.02 -6.02
CA TYR A 108 -10.33 -8.39 -4.66
C TYR A 108 -10.82 -7.13 -3.98
N VAL A 109 -12.07 -7.14 -3.51
CA VAL A 109 -12.71 -5.97 -2.92
C VAL A 109 -13.08 -6.30 -1.48
N ALA A 110 -12.68 -5.44 -0.56
CA ALA A 110 -13.08 -5.47 0.84
C ALA A 110 -13.72 -4.12 1.19
N ARG A 111 -14.81 -4.15 1.96
CA ARG A 111 -15.40 -2.95 2.53
C ARG A 111 -14.82 -2.75 3.93
N LEU A 112 -14.14 -1.63 4.15
CA LEU A 112 -13.50 -1.31 5.44
C LEU A 112 -14.51 -0.69 6.41
N ASP A 113 -15.37 0.18 5.88
CA ASP A 113 -16.49 0.79 6.60
C ASP A 113 -17.61 1.16 5.59
N LYS A 114 -18.64 1.89 6.03
CA LYS A 114 -19.79 2.26 5.20
C LYS A 114 -19.39 3.05 3.94
N ASP A 115 -18.38 3.91 4.06
CA ASP A 115 -17.99 4.89 3.06
C ASP A 115 -16.59 4.59 2.47
N THR A 116 -15.90 3.52 2.88
CA THR A 116 -14.55 3.16 2.42
C THR A 116 -14.45 1.73 1.87
N LYS A 117 -13.78 1.57 0.73
CA LYS A 117 -13.42 0.27 0.16
C LYS A 117 -11.92 0.14 -0.08
N LEU A 118 -11.40 -1.07 0.11
CA LEU A 118 -10.06 -1.47 -0.29
C LEU A 118 -10.17 -2.41 -1.49
N VAL A 119 -9.40 -2.14 -2.53
CA VAL A 119 -9.39 -2.91 -3.77
C VAL A 119 -7.97 -3.32 -4.07
N VAL A 120 -7.73 -4.62 -4.26
CA VAL A 120 -6.48 -5.16 -4.81
C VAL A 120 -6.78 -5.66 -6.23
N THR A 121 -5.97 -5.23 -7.19
CA THR A 121 -6.03 -5.73 -8.57
C THR A 121 -4.71 -6.40 -8.91
N ILE A 122 -4.78 -7.62 -9.43
CA ILE A 122 -3.61 -8.37 -9.88
C ILE A 122 -3.87 -8.96 -11.26
N ASP A 123 -2.85 -8.98 -12.11
CA ASP A 123 -2.90 -9.72 -13.38
C ASP A 123 -3.01 -11.24 -13.09
N ASP A 124 -3.59 -12.00 -14.02
CA ASP A 124 -3.73 -13.44 -13.88
C ASP A 124 -2.36 -14.15 -14.00
N PHE A 125 -2.16 -15.19 -13.19
CA PHE A 125 -0.94 -16.01 -13.15
C PHE A 125 -0.94 -17.14 -14.20
N THR A 126 -1.98 -17.26 -15.03
CA THR A 126 -2.11 -18.34 -16.02
C THR A 126 -0.97 -18.43 -17.04
N GLU A 127 -0.33 -17.29 -17.36
CA GLU A 127 0.74 -17.23 -18.37
C GLU A 127 2.14 -17.03 -17.76
N SER A 128 2.24 -16.75 -16.46
CA SER A 128 3.49 -16.43 -15.77
C SER A 128 3.34 -16.65 -14.27
N SER A 129 4.39 -17.15 -13.61
CA SER A 129 4.46 -17.19 -12.14
C SER A 129 4.58 -15.81 -11.48
N TYR A 130 4.65 -14.75 -12.29
CA TYR A 130 4.82 -13.36 -11.91
C TYR A 130 3.67 -12.50 -12.46
N ALA A 131 3.08 -11.66 -11.62
CA ALA A 131 1.96 -10.78 -12.00
C ALA A 131 2.18 -9.34 -11.52
N ARG A 132 1.57 -8.36 -12.18
CA ARG A 132 1.55 -6.98 -11.69
C ARG A 132 0.40 -6.80 -10.71
N LEU A 133 0.68 -6.16 -9.58
CA LEU A 133 -0.28 -5.89 -8.52
C LEU A 133 -0.40 -4.38 -8.29
N SER A 134 -1.62 -3.95 -7.97
CA SER A 134 -1.91 -2.62 -7.43
C SER A 134 -2.97 -2.74 -6.35
N MET A 135 -2.95 -1.82 -5.40
CA MET A 135 -3.96 -1.71 -4.35
C MET A 135 -4.45 -0.26 -4.24
N MET A 136 -5.70 -0.07 -3.86
CA MET A 136 -6.29 1.25 -3.65
C MET A 136 -7.34 1.24 -2.54
N ILE A 137 -7.25 2.17 -1.60
CA ILE A 137 -8.27 2.47 -0.59
C ILE A 137 -8.99 3.74 -1.03
N ASN A 138 -10.30 3.67 -1.19
CA ASN A 138 -11.11 4.73 -1.78
C ASN A 138 -12.37 5.00 -0.98
N ARG A 139 -12.83 6.26 -1.01
CA ARG A 139 -14.19 6.60 -0.61
C ARG A 139 -15.20 6.06 -1.64
N VAL A 140 -16.28 5.46 -1.16
CA VAL A 140 -17.43 5.06 -1.97
C VAL A 140 -18.26 6.31 -2.21
N LYS A 141 -18.26 6.85 -3.45
CA LYS A 141 -19.18 7.93 -3.82
C LYS A 141 -20.62 7.42 -3.71
N LYS A 142 -21.46 8.17 -2.99
CA LYS A 142 -22.91 8.01 -2.96
C LYS A 142 -23.53 8.56 -4.23
#